data_AF-A0A183AL35-F1
#
_entry.id   AF-A0A183AL35-F1
#
_cell.length_a   1.000
_cell.length_b   1.000
_cell.length_c   1.000
_cell.angle_alpha   90.00
_cell.angle_beta   90.00
_cell.angle_gamma   90.00
#
_symmetry.space_group_name_H-M   'P 1'
#
loop_
_entity.id
_entity.type
_entity.pdbx_description
1 polymer ?
#
loop_
_entity_poly.entity_id
_entity_poly.type
_entity_poly.pdbx_seq_one_letter_code
_entity_poly.pdbx_strand_id
1 'polypeptide(L)'
;MVKFIPRGKNVSTEEHQKLSVESKYGEGLYMLNRCLDDIEYLVKKLKKYIRKQREASKGNGDPVRPSVPPSEEDATETIKKAKFAFNLAESLKECAPEAFKKVFIRLITFVDWMDDLCKTKSLIAFYPVNMVRDAIEPLLQKNTLNSIKELLDSTLKEKWLQLGNAWNTPP
;
A
#
# COMPACT_ATOMS: atom_id res chain seq x y z
N MET A 1 32.83 -57.90 10.21
CA MET A 1 31.65 -57.15 10.70
C MET A 1 31.74 -55.75 10.12
N VAL A 2 30.93 -55.44 9.11
CA VAL A 2 30.98 -54.15 8.39
C VAL A 2 29.63 -53.46 8.55
N LYS A 3 29.66 -52.18 8.94
CA LYS A 3 28.72 -51.07 8.64
C LYS A 3 28.86 -49.99 9.73
N PHE A 4 28.76 -48.69 9.49
CA PHE A 4 28.74 -47.85 8.28
C PHE A 4 28.87 -46.42 8.85
N ILE A 5 29.86 -45.63 8.42
CA ILE A 5 30.01 -44.24 8.87
C ILE A 5 29.20 -43.36 7.90
N PRO A 6 28.15 -42.63 8.33
CA PRO A 6 27.57 -41.61 7.47
C PRO A 6 28.55 -40.44 7.42
N ARG A 7 29.20 -40.32 6.26
CA ARG A 7 29.97 -39.16 5.82
C ARG A 7 29.13 -37.89 5.98
N GLY A 8 29.79 -36.81 6.37
CA GLY A 8 29.22 -35.47 6.39
C GLY A 8 28.45 -35.20 5.11
N LYS A 9 27.15 -34.92 5.26
CA LYS A 9 26.38 -34.32 4.18
C LYS A 9 26.98 -32.94 3.96
N ASN A 10 27.56 -32.71 2.78
CA ASN A 10 27.61 -31.37 2.22
C ASN A 10 26.15 -30.92 2.13
N VAL A 11 25.70 -30.14 3.10
CA VAL A 11 24.41 -29.44 3.04
C VAL A 11 24.55 -28.51 1.85
N SER A 12 23.90 -28.90 0.75
CA SER A 12 24.09 -28.27 -0.55
C SER A 12 23.60 -26.83 -0.47
N THR A 13 24.34 -25.94 -1.13
CA THR A 13 24.01 -24.52 -1.32
C THR A 13 22.56 -24.30 -1.75
N GLU A 14 21.93 -25.29 -2.40
CA GLU A 14 20.53 -25.31 -2.81
C GLU A 14 19.50 -25.41 -1.66
N GLU A 15 19.77 -26.17 -0.60
CA GLU A 15 18.87 -26.25 0.57
C GLU A 15 18.93 -24.95 1.38
N HIS A 16 20.12 -24.37 1.55
CA HIS A 16 20.28 -23.04 2.16
C HIS A 16 19.62 -21.94 1.32
N GLN A 17 19.69 -22.03 -0.01
CA GLN A 17 19.04 -21.08 -0.91
C GLN A 17 17.52 -21.22 -0.90
N LYS A 18 16.97 -22.44 -0.85
CA LYS A 18 15.52 -22.68 -0.67
C LYS A 18 15.00 -22.16 0.67
N LEU A 19 15.67 -22.47 1.78
CA LEU A 19 15.31 -21.97 3.11
C LEU A 19 15.42 -20.44 3.19
N SER A 20 16.44 -19.85 2.56
CA SER A 20 16.57 -18.39 2.44
C SER A 20 15.45 -17.77 1.61
N VAL A 21 15.00 -18.44 0.56
CA VAL A 21 13.94 -17.97 -0.34
C VAL A 21 12.57 -18.06 0.36
N GLU A 22 12.26 -19.18 1.03
CA GLU A 22 11.07 -19.33 1.88
C GLU A 22 11.03 -18.31 3.03
N SER A 23 12.19 -18.05 3.67
CA SER A 23 12.31 -17.01 4.71
C SER A 23 12.02 -15.62 4.16
N LYS A 24 12.51 -15.28 2.96
CA LYS A 24 12.26 -13.98 2.31
C LYS A 24 10.79 -13.82 1.89
N TYR A 25 10.16 -14.89 1.41
CA TYR A 25 8.72 -14.88 1.11
C TYR A 25 7.88 -14.67 2.37
N GLY A 26 8.22 -15.35 3.47
CA GLY A 26 7.54 -15.18 4.76
C GLY A 26 7.66 -13.76 5.30
N GLU A 27 8.86 -13.19 5.28
CA GLU A 27 9.11 -11.80 5.70
C GLU A 27 8.38 -10.79 4.81
N GLY A 28 8.48 -10.94 3.48
CA GLY A 28 7.81 -10.06 2.53
C GLY A 28 6.28 -10.06 2.68
N LEU A 29 5.68 -11.25 2.86
CA LEU A 29 4.24 -11.38 3.12
C LEU A 29 3.85 -10.74 4.45
N TYR A 30 4.64 -10.93 5.50
CA TYR A 30 4.42 -10.30 6.79
C TYR A 30 4.43 -8.77 6.69
N MET A 31 5.46 -8.21 6.05
CA MET A 31 5.57 -6.76 5.84
C MET A 31 4.43 -6.21 4.99
N LEU A 32 4.03 -6.92 3.93
CA LEU A 32 2.91 -6.52 3.08
C LEU A 32 1.61 -6.47 3.88
N ASN A 33 1.31 -7.51 4.67
CA ASN A 33 0.12 -7.55 5.51
C ASN A 33 0.11 -6.39 6.50
N ARG A 34 1.26 -6.07 7.12
CA ARG A 34 1.37 -4.93 8.02
C ARG A 34 1.04 -3.60 7.33
N CYS A 35 1.49 -3.41 6.10
CA CYS A 35 1.15 -2.23 5.32
C CYS A 35 -0.36 -2.17 5.01
N LEU A 36 -0.96 -3.30 4.65
CA LEU A 36 -2.40 -3.38 4.36
C LEU A 36 -3.26 -3.08 5.59
N ASP A 37 -2.84 -3.54 6.77
CA ASP A 37 -3.50 -3.25 8.05
C ASP A 37 -3.45 -1.75 8.38
N ASP A 38 -2.30 -1.11 8.21
CA ASP A 38 -2.14 0.34 8.44
C ASP A 38 -3.01 1.16 7.48
N ILE A 39 -3.05 0.78 6.21
CA ILE A 39 -3.94 1.37 5.20
C ILE A 39 -5.41 1.20 5.63
N GLU A 40 -5.83 0.01 6.04
CA GLU A 40 -7.20 -0.25 6.47
C GLU A 40 -7.58 0.57 7.69
N TYR A 41 -6.67 0.66 8.65
CA TYR A 41 -6.85 1.46 9.87
C TYR A 41 -7.06 2.94 9.55
N LEU A 42 -6.22 3.51 8.68
CA LEU A 42 -6.35 4.89 8.24
C LEU A 42 -7.68 5.12 7.52
N VAL A 43 -8.01 4.28 6.53
CA VAL A 43 -9.26 4.35 5.76
C VAL A 43 -10.47 4.32 6.70
N LYS A 44 -10.47 3.43 7.70
CA LYS A 44 -11.54 3.33 8.69
C LYS A 44 -11.68 4.60 9.53
N LYS A 45 -10.57 5.17 10.00
CA LYS A 45 -10.58 6.44 10.76
C LYS A 45 -11.09 7.60 9.91
N LEU A 46 -10.60 7.73 8.69
CA LEU A 46 -11.00 8.80 7.76
C LEU A 46 -12.48 8.69 7.38
N LYS A 47 -12.97 7.49 7.02
CA LYS A 47 -14.40 7.28 6.74
C LYS A 47 -15.28 7.64 7.94
N LYS A 48 -14.87 7.28 9.16
CA LYS A 48 -15.58 7.66 10.40
C LYS A 48 -15.61 9.17 10.60
N TYR A 49 -14.49 9.86 10.37
CA TYR A 49 -14.39 11.31 10.46
C TYR A 49 -15.27 12.01 9.41
N ILE A 50 -15.14 11.63 8.13
CA ILE A 50 -15.92 12.19 7.01
C ILE A 50 -17.42 12.03 7.23
N ARG A 51 -17.85 10.86 7.72
CA ARG A 51 -19.26 10.62 8.06
C ARG A 51 -19.77 11.62 9.10
N LYS A 52 -19.01 11.84 10.18
CA LYS A 52 -19.36 12.81 11.22
C LYS A 52 -19.40 14.25 10.71
N GLN A 53 -18.47 14.64 9.83
CA GLN A 53 -18.49 15.97 9.22
C GLN A 53 -19.76 16.18 8.41
N ARG A 54 -20.15 15.18 7.60
CA ARG A 54 -21.40 15.23 6.82
C ARG A 54 -22.66 15.25 7.69
N GLU A 55 -22.66 14.58 8.84
CA GLU A 55 -23.77 14.61 9.81
C GLU A 55 -23.87 15.98 10.49
N ALA A 56 -22.73 16.57 10.89
CA ALA A 56 -22.69 17.91 11.48
C ALA A 56 -23.18 19.00 10.49
N SER A 57 -22.82 18.92 9.21
CA SER A 57 -23.31 19.85 8.19
C SER A 57 -24.82 19.78 7.94
N LYS A 58 -25.50 18.70 8.36
CA LYS A 58 -26.96 18.52 8.18
C LYS A 58 -27.80 19.11 9.31
N GLY A 59 -27.20 19.75 10.31
CA GLY A 59 -27.92 20.54 11.31
C GLY A 59 -28.75 19.74 12.34
N ASN A 60 -28.55 18.42 12.45
CA ASN A 60 -29.25 17.60 13.43
C ASN A 60 -28.63 17.76 14.84
N GLY A 61 -28.99 18.84 15.52
CA GLY A 61 -29.38 18.92 16.95
C GLY A 61 -28.40 18.56 18.07
N ASP A 62 -27.46 17.64 17.90
CA ASP A 62 -26.58 17.19 18.99
C ASP A 62 -25.15 17.74 18.82
N PRO A 63 -24.48 18.16 19.91
CA PRO A 63 -23.07 18.54 19.88
C PRO A 63 -22.23 17.31 19.49
N VAL A 64 -21.91 17.20 18.20
CA VAL A 64 -21.02 16.18 17.67
C VAL A 64 -19.67 16.37 18.34
N ARG A 65 -19.28 15.43 19.21
CA ARG A 65 -17.93 15.43 19.81
C ARG A 65 -16.90 15.60 18.68
N PRO A 66 -15.96 16.56 18.80
CA PRO A 66 -14.95 16.78 17.77
C PRO A 66 -14.24 15.45 17.50
N SER A 67 -14.44 14.94 16.30
CA SER A 67 -13.72 13.78 15.81
C SER A 67 -12.36 14.29 15.38
N VAL A 68 -11.29 13.91 16.06
CA VAL A 68 -9.96 14.26 15.57
C VAL A 68 -9.68 13.38 14.35
N PRO A 69 -9.40 13.98 13.19
CA PRO A 69 -8.97 13.22 12.02
C PRO A 69 -7.57 12.64 12.26
N PRO A 70 -7.14 11.64 11.47
CA PRO A 70 -5.73 11.26 11.44
C PRO A 70 -4.84 12.47 11.13
N SER A 71 -3.61 12.46 11.66
CA SER A 71 -2.66 13.53 11.37
C SER A 71 -2.21 13.47 9.90
N GLU A 72 -1.71 14.60 9.40
CA GLU A 72 -1.04 14.65 8.10
C GLU A 72 0.16 13.69 8.03
N GLU A 73 0.91 13.58 9.13
CA GLU A 73 2.05 12.66 9.24
C GLU A 73 1.61 11.20 9.10
N ASP A 74 0.57 10.79 9.83
CA ASP A 74 0.01 9.43 9.75
C ASP A 74 -0.47 9.12 8.33
N ALA A 75 -1.15 10.07 7.69
CA ALA A 75 -1.63 9.91 6.32
C ALA A 75 -0.48 9.81 5.31
N THR A 76 0.51 10.70 5.41
CA THR A 76 1.69 10.70 4.56
C THR A 76 2.45 9.38 4.69
N GLU A 77 2.69 8.92 5.91
CA GLU A 77 3.39 7.66 6.16
C GLU A 77 2.61 6.46 5.60
N THR A 78 1.27 6.47 5.70
CA THR A 78 0.45 5.41 5.11
C THR A 78 0.48 5.43 3.57
N ILE A 79 0.56 6.61 2.96
CA ILE A 79 0.74 6.74 1.49
C ILE A 79 2.09 6.16 1.08
N LYS A 80 3.18 6.44 1.81
CA LYS A 80 4.50 5.84 1.57
C LYS A 80 4.47 4.31 1.72
N LYS A 81 3.76 3.81 2.75
CA LYS A 81 3.52 2.37 2.93
C LYS A 81 2.76 1.75 1.77
N ALA A 82 1.84 2.47 1.13
CA ALA A 82 1.18 1.97 -0.08
C ALA A 82 2.18 1.78 -1.24
N LYS A 83 3.13 2.71 -1.44
CA LYS A 83 4.21 2.55 -2.44
C LYS A 83 5.10 1.35 -2.12
N PHE A 84 5.48 1.20 -0.86
CA PHE A 84 6.24 0.05 -0.40
C PHE A 84 5.48 -1.27 -0.62
N ALA A 85 4.18 -1.30 -0.29
CA ALA A 85 3.29 -2.42 -0.49
C ALA A 85 3.16 -2.81 -1.98
N PHE A 86 3.13 -1.84 -2.90
CA PHE A 86 3.16 -2.12 -4.34
C PHE A 86 4.43 -2.85 -4.76
N ASN A 87 5.60 -2.38 -4.32
CA ASN A 87 6.87 -3.03 -4.62
C ASN A 87 6.95 -4.45 -4.02
N LEU A 88 6.49 -4.63 -2.78
CA LEU A 88 6.41 -5.95 -2.14
C LEU A 88 5.45 -6.87 -2.89
N ALA A 89 4.23 -6.41 -3.19
CA ALA A 89 3.24 -7.18 -3.92
C ALA A 89 3.76 -7.65 -5.27
N GLU A 90 4.47 -6.77 -6.00
CA GLU A 90 5.12 -7.14 -7.26
C GLU A 90 6.16 -8.25 -7.07
N SER A 91 7.01 -8.16 -6.05
CA SER A 91 8.06 -9.16 -5.80
C SER A 91 7.52 -10.53 -5.37
N LEU A 92 6.29 -10.59 -4.86
CA LEU A 92 5.66 -11.80 -4.32
C LEU A 92 4.58 -12.37 -5.27
N LYS A 93 4.23 -11.67 -6.35
CA LYS A 93 3.04 -12.00 -7.16
C LYS A 93 3.06 -13.39 -7.77
N GLU A 94 4.25 -13.91 -8.09
CA GLU A 94 4.41 -15.24 -8.71
C GLU A 94 3.91 -16.37 -7.79
N CYS A 95 3.89 -16.16 -6.47
CA CYS A 95 3.40 -17.15 -5.52
C CYS A 95 1.87 -17.32 -5.58
N ALA A 96 1.13 -16.24 -5.90
CA ALA A 96 -0.34 -16.25 -5.93
C ALA A 96 -0.91 -15.13 -6.82
N PRO A 97 -0.79 -15.21 -8.16
CA PRO A 97 -1.06 -14.08 -9.06
C PRO A 97 -2.43 -13.43 -8.88
N GLU A 98 -3.48 -14.24 -8.73
CA GLU A 98 -4.85 -13.75 -8.55
C GLU A 98 -5.08 -13.02 -7.21
N ALA A 99 -4.42 -13.46 -6.14
CA ALA A 99 -4.48 -12.80 -4.85
C ALA A 99 -3.79 -11.44 -4.91
N PHE A 100 -2.61 -11.40 -5.52
CA PHE A 100 -1.84 -10.16 -5.67
C PHE A 100 -2.51 -9.17 -6.60
N LYS A 101 -3.19 -9.62 -7.67
CA LYS A 101 -4.03 -8.74 -8.50
C LYS A 101 -5.06 -7.98 -7.67
N LYS A 102 -5.73 -8.64 -6.73
CA LYS A 102 -6.68 -8.00 -5.80
C LYS A 102 -6.00 -7.01 -4.86
N VAL A 103 -4.78 -7.33 -4.40
CA VAL A 103 -3.97 -6.41 -3.59
C VAL A 103 -3.62 -5.15 -4.37
N PHE A 104 -3.14 -5.27 -5.62
CA PHE A 104 -2.87 -4.12 -6.49
C PHE A 104 -4.11 -3.25 -6.69
N ILE A 105 -5.26 -3.84 -6.99
CA ILE A 105 -6.53 -3.10 -7.15
C ILE A 105 -6.87 -2.33 -5.87
N ARG A 106 -6.72 -2.97 -4.70
CA ARG A 106 -6.98 -2.33 -3.39
C ARG A 106 -6.04 -1.14 -3.15
N LEU A 107 -4.75 -1.28 -3.47
CA LEU A 107 -3.77 -0.21 -3.32
C LEU A 107 -4.03 0.95 -4.30
N ILE A 108 -4.35 0.65 -5.57
CA ILE A 108 -4.73 1.66 -6.57
C ILE A 108 -5.95 2.45 -6.09
N THR A 109 -6.98 1.74 -5.64
CA THR A 109 -8.22 2.35 -5.11
C THR A 109 -7.93 3.25 -3.91
N PHE A 110 -7.02 2.83 -3.02
CA PHE A 110 -6.63 3.64 -1.87
C PHE A 110 -5.94 4.95 -2.32
N VAL A 111 -4.99 4.88 -3.25
CA VAL A 111 -4.25 6.06 -3.74
C VAL A 111 -5.18 7.04 -4.45
N ASP A 112 -6.03 6.56 -5.37
CA ASP A 112 -7.03 7.41 -6.06
C ASP A 112 -7.96 8.08 -5.06
N TRP A 113 -8.48 7.32 -4.09
CA TRP A 113 -9.37 7.86 -3.06
C TRP A 113 -8.68 8.91 -2.18
N MET A 114 -7.41 8.70 -1.82
CA MET A 114 -6.64 9.68 -1.05
C MET A 114 -6.36 10.95 -1.84
N ASP A 115 -6.04 10.86 -3.13
CA ASP A 115 -5.79 12.03 -3.99
C ASP A 115 -7.08 12.86 -4.17
N ASP A 116 -8.22 12.21 -4.43
CA ASP A 116 -9.53 12.86 -4.48
C ASP A 116 -9.90 13.51 -3.12
N LEU A 117 -9.57 12.85 -2.01
CA LEU A 117 -9.84 13.34 -0.66
C LEU A 117 -9.02 14.59 -0.34
N CYS A 118 -7.73 14.63 -0.68
CA CYS A 118 -6.86 15.78 -0.47
C CYS A 118 -7.27 17.00 -1.32
N LYS A 119 -7.82 16.77 -2.52
CA LYS A 119 -8.40 17.85 -3.35
C LYS A 119 -9.72 18.38 -2.79
N THR A 120 -10.47 17.57 -2.05
CA THR A 120 -11.79 17.93 -1.50
C THR A 120 -11.67 18.61 -0.13
N LYS A 121 -11.30 19.90 -0.13
CA LYS A 121 -11.09 20.71 1.10
C LYS A 121 -12.27 20.74 2.07
N SER A 122 -13.50 20.52 1.60
CA SER A 122 -14.70 20.49 2.46
C SER A 122 -14.77 19.28 3.38
N LEU A 123 -13.98 18.22 3.12
CA LEU A 123 -13.97 17.01 3.93
C LEU A 123 -12.77 16.98 4.89
N ILE A 124 -11.60 17.46 4.44
CA ILE A 124 -10.35 17.47 5.21
C ILE A 124 -9.58 18.76 4.90
N ALA A 125 -9.81 19.81 5.70
CA ALA A 125 -9.29 21.14 5.41
C ALA A 125 -7.77 21.31 5.64
N PHE A 126 -7.15 20.42 6.42
CA PHE A 126 -5.76 20.54 6.87
C PHE A 126 -4.78 19.63 6.12
N TYR A 127 -5.26 18.76 5.23
CA TYR A 127 -4.34 17.99 4.37
C TYR A 127 -3.89 18.85 3.19
N PRO A 128 -2.59 18.88 2.87
CA PRO A 128 -2.10 19.48 1.64
C PRO A 128 -2.74 18.83 0.41
N VAL A 129 -3.13 19.65 -0.56
CA VAL A 129 -3.76 19.19 -1.81
C VAL A 129 -2.88 18.22 -2.58
N ASN A 130 -1.55 18.40 -2.50
CA ASN A 130 -0.56 17.58 -3.19
C ASN A 130 0.03 16.47 -2.32
N MET A 131 -0.51 16.19 -1.12
CA MET A 131 0.07 15.21 -0.18
C MET A 131 0.41 13.86 -0.83
N VAL A 132 -0.49 13.33 -1.66
CA VAL A 132 -0.24 12.06 -2.37
C VAL A 132 0.92 12.19 -3.36
N ARG A 133 0.98 13.30 -4.10
CA ARG A 133 1.99 13.58 -5.13
C ARG A 133 3.38 13.79 -4.51
N ASP A 134 3.42 14.41 -3.34
CA ASP A 134 4.63 14.74 -2.60
C ASP A 134 5.23 13.53 -1.85
N ALA A 135 4.54 12.37 -1.86
CA ALA A 135 5.07 11.11 -1.34
C ALA A 135 6.13 10.52 -2.29
N ILE A 136 7.35 11.04 -2.22
CA ILE A 136 8.46 10.66 -3.10
C ILE A 136 8.97 9.23 -2.81
N GLU A 137 9.24 8.91 -1.56
CA GLU A 137 9.84 7.61 -1.20
C GLU A 137 8.83 6.64 -0.58
N PRO A 138 8.94 5.32 -0.84
CA PRO A 138 9.86 4.71 -1.80
C PRO A 138 9.45 4.95 -3.26
N LEU A 139 10.40 5.02 -4.18
CA LEU A 139 10.11 5.00 -5.63
C LEU A 139 9.59 3.62 -6.08
N LEU A 140 8.67 3.64 -7.05
CA LEU A 140 8.05 2.43 -7.60
C LEU A 140 8.96 1.77 -8.63
N GLN A 141 9.22 0.47 -8.49
CA GLN A 141 10.08 -0.25 -9.42
C GLN A 141 9.45 -0.34 -10.82
N LYS A 142 10.28 -0.51 -11.86
CA LYS A 142 9.80 -0.59 -13.26
C LYS A 142 8.72 -1.65 -13.45
N ASN A 143 8.91 -2.85 -12.89
CA ASN A 143 7.96 -3.95 -13.03
C ASN A 143 6.64 -3.63 -12.30
N THR A 144 6.73 -3.05 -11.11
CA THR A 144 5.58 -2.57 -10.33
C THR A 144 4.77 -1.53 -11.10
N LEU A 145 5.43 -0.56 -11.74
CA LEU A 145 4.78 0.44 -12.59
C LEU A 145 4.06 -0.20 -13.78
N ASN A 146 4.64 -1.24 -14.40
CA ASN A 146 3.99 -1.95 -15.49
C ASN A 146 2.71 -2.66 -15.01
N SER A 147 2.78 -3.38 -13.89
CA SER A 147 1.60 -4.06 -13.33
C SER A 147 0.52 -3.09 -12.87
N ILE A 148 0.88 -1.91 -12.36
CA ILE A 148 -0.11 -0.85 -12.10
C ILE A 148 -0.77 -0.42 -13.42
N LYS A 149 0.01 -0.08 -14.45
CA LYS A 149 -0.52 0.40 -15.74
C LYS A 149 -1.46 -0.59 -16.44
N GLU A 150 -1.19 -1.89 -16.29
CA GLU A 150 -2.03 -2.97 -16.81
C GLU A 150 -3.41 -3.05 -16.13
N LEU A 151 -3.50 -2.63 -14.86
CA LEU A 151 -4.71 -2.73 -14.04
C LEU A 151 -5.56 -1.46 -14.03
N LEU A 152 -5.03 -0.34 -14.53
CA LEU A 152 -5.77 0.92 -14.64
C LEU A 152 -6.68 0.91 -15.87
N ASP A 153 -7.95 1.28 -15.69
CA ASP A 153 -8.84 1.65 -16.79
C ASP A 153 -8.47 3.02 -17.38
N SER A 154 -9.14 3.43 -18.47
CA SER A 154 -8.82 4.68 -19.16
C SER A 154 -8.94 5.92 -18.27
N THR A 155 -9.96 5.96 -17.41
CA THR A 155 -10.22 7.11 -16.53
C THR A 155 -9.18 7.18 -15.42
N LEU A 156 -8.88 6.04 -14.80
CA LEU A 156 -7.88 5.96 -13.74
C LEU A 156 -6.46 6.19 -14.28
N LYS A 157 -6.16 5.82 -15.54
CA LYS A 157 -4.88 6.13 -16.19
C LYS A 157 -4.61 7.63 -16.21
N GLU A 158 -5.57 8.43 -16.64
CA GLU A 158 -5.41 9.88 -16.70
C GLU A 158 -5.16 10.47 -15.30
N LYS A 159 -5.95 10.06 -14.31
CA LYS A 159 -5.74 10.49 -12.92
C LYS A 159 -4.38 10.07 -12.37
N TRP A 160 -3.96 8.83 -12.63
CA TRP A 160 -2.69 8.31 -12.14
C TRP A 160 -1.49 9.04 -12.73
N LEU A 161 -1.54 9.41 -14.02
CA LEU A 161 -0.52 10.22 -14.66
C LEU A 161 -0.38 11.60 -14.00
N GLN A 162 -1.50 12.19 -13.56
CA GLN A 162 -1.50 13.48 -12.85
C GLN A 162 -0.87 13.42 -11.46
N LEU A 163 -0.60 12.23 -10.91
CA LEU A 163 0.15 12.09 -9.65
C LEU A 163 1.62 12.50 -9.78
N GLY A 164 2.14 12.61 -11.02
CA GLY A 164 3.47 13.12 -11.30
C GLY A 164 4.58 12.08 -11.15
N ASN A 165 5.83 12.54 -11.20
CA ASN A 165 7.01 11.68 -11.39
C ASN A 165 7.17 10.64 -10.28
N ALA A 166 6.87 10.98 -9.03
CA ALA A 166 6.98 10.08 -7.88
C ALA A 166 6.18 8.78 -8.02
N TRP A 167 5.12 8.78 -8.85
CA TRP A 167 4.22 7.64 -9.08
C TRP A 167 4.35 7.02 -10.47
N ASN A 168 5.17 7.61 -11.34
CA ASN A 168 5.23 7.28 -12.76
C ASN A 168 6.65 7.02 -13.28
N THR A 169 7.68 7.35 -12.49
CA THR A 169 9.10 7.20 -12.86
C THR A 169 9.77 6.21 -11.91
N PRO A 170 10.47 5.18 -12.45
CA PRO A 170 11.25 4.28 -11.61
C PRO A 170 12.51 4.96 -11.04
N PRO A 171 13.08 4.43 -9.94
CA PRO A 171 14.39 4.85 -9.45
C PRO A 171 15.52 4.62 -10.47
#